data_AF-A0A0G4PS39-F1
#
_entry.id   AF-A0A0G4PS39-F1
#
_cell.length_a   1.000
_cell.length_b   1.000
_cell.length_c   1.000
_cell.angle_alpha   90.00
_cell.angle_beta   90.00
_cell.angle_gamma   90.00
#
_symmetry.space_group_name_H-M   'P 1'
#
loop_
_entity.id
_entity.type
_entity.pdbx_description
1 polymer ?
#
loop_
_entity_poly.entity_id
_entity_poly.type
_entity_poly.pdbx_seq_one_letter_code
_entity_poly.pdbx_strand_id
1 'polypeptide(L)' 'MCTQFYRIYTCGCKKMEEFKQCDERFGTNVKCSPVKEEKLDPSVHMCARHMVKPGKDEMRR' A
#
# COMPACT_ATOMS: atom_id res chain seq x y z
N MET A 1 11.14 6.84 15.44
CA MET A 1 11.45 6.51 14.03
C MET A 1 10.15 6.47 13.22
N CYS A 2 10.12 7.07 12.03
CA CYS A 2 8.96 7.01 11.14
C CYS A 2 8.68 5.56 10.69
N THR A 3 7.41 5.24 10.42
CA THR A 3 6.96 3.94 9.93
C THR A 3 6.25 4.10 8.58
N GLN A 4 6.70 3.35 7.59
CA GLN A 4 6.02 3.16 6.30
C GLN A 4 5.29 1.82 6.34
N PHE A 5 3.96 1.86 6.28
CA PHE A 5 3.16 0.67 6.15
C PHE A 5 3.11 0.22 4.68
N TYR A 6 3.13 -1.08 4.46
CA TYR A 6 2.92 -1.66 3.15
C TYR A 6 2.04 -2.91 3.21
N ARG A 7 1.28 -3.13 2.15
CA ARG A 7 0.46 -4.31 1.96
C ARG A 7 0.94 -5.09 0.74
N ILE A 8 0.83 -6.41 0.82
CA ILE A 8 1.04 -7.30 -0.32
C ILE A 8 -0.32 -7.77 -0.81
N TYR A 9 -0.58 -7.60 -2.10
CA TYR A 9 -1.80 -8.10 -2.74
C TYR A 9 -1.68 -9.59 -3.06
N THR A 10 -2.81 -10.26 -3.31
CA THR A 10 -2.83 -11.68 -3.73
C THR A 10 -2.00 -11.93 -4.99
N CYS A 11 -1.90 -10.94 -5.89
CA CYS A 11 -1.02 -10.99 -7.06
C CYS A 11 0.48 -10.82 -6.76
N GLY A 12 0.89 -10.79 -5.49
CA GLY A 12 2.28 -10.59 -5.05
C GLY A 12 2.79 -9.15 -5.10
N CYS A 13 1.99 -8.19 -5.58
CA CYS A 13 2.41 -6.79 -5.66
C CYS A 13 2.48 -6.14 -4.28
N LYS A 14 3.60 -5.46 -3.99
CA LYS A 14 3.76 -4.58 -2.81
C LYS A 14 3.18 -3.21 -3.12
N LYS A 15 2.38 -2.66 -2.20
CA LYS A 15 1.91 -1.27 -2.25
C LYS A 15 2.16 -0.60 -0.92
N MET A 16 2.70 0.61 -0.99
CA MET A 16 2.87 1.48 0.16
C MET A 16 1.51 2.08 0.53
N GLU A 17 1.15 1.94 1.79
CA GLU A 17 -0.10 2.44 2.35
C GLU A 17 0.23 3.66 3.23
N GLU A 18 -0.31 3.72 4.44
CA GLU A 18 -0.12 4.85 5.35
C GLU A 18 1.35 5.04 5.74
N PHE A 19 1.70 6.30 5.95
CA PHE A 19 2.98 6.69 6.51
C PHE A 19 2.74 7.38 7.85
N LYS A 20 3.35 6.87 8.90
CA LYS A 20 3.28 7.44 10.25
C LYS A 20 4.61 8.10 10.60
N GLN A 21 4.57 9.42 10.79
CA GLN A 21 5.71 10.12 11.37
C GLN A 21 5.83 9.79 12.86
N CYS A 22 7.05 9.74 13.38
CA CYS A 22 7.24 9.63 14.82
C CYS A 22 6.92 10.95 15.51
N ASP A 23 6.58 10.85 16.79
CA ASP A 23 6.15 11.99 17.59
C ASP A 23 7.18 13.13 17.60
N GLU A 24 8.47 12.80 17.63
CA GLU A 24 9.59 13.77 17.57
C GLU A 24 9.64 14.62 16.28
N ARG A 25 9.06 14.13 15.18
CA ARG A 25 9.10 14.77 13.86
C ARG A 25 7.70 15.11 13.36
N PHE A 26 6.68 14.91 14.19
CA PHE A 26 5.29 15.12 13.84
C PHE A 26 5.05 16.60 13.48
N GLY A 27 4.36 16.84 12.37
CA GLY A 27 4.12 18.20 11.86
C GLY A 27 5.32 18.84 11.12
N THR A 28 6.42 18.10 10.93
CA THR A 28 7.55 18.56 10.11
C THR A 28 7.54 17.89 8.72
N ASN A 29 8.21 18.50 7.74
CA ASN A 29 8.41 17.89 6.42
C ASN A 29 9.61 16.91 6.37
N VAL A 30 10.18 16.56 7.53
CA VAL A 30 11.38 15.72 7.61
C VAL A 30 11.00 14.29 7.95
N LYS A 31 11.53 13.34 7.17
CA LYS A 31 11.42 11.90 7.46
C LYS A 31 12.60 11.45 8.30
N CYS A 32 12.39 10.48 9.20
CA CYS A 32 13.49 9.77 9.82
C CYS A 32 14.32 9.04 8.76
N SER A 33 15.62 8.92 9.00
CA SER A 33 16.50 8.02 8.27
C SER A 33 17.22 7.15 9.31
N PRO A 34 17.00 5.83 9.33
CA PRO A 34 16.15 5.04 8.44
C PRO A 34 14.63 5.17 8.74
N VAL A 35 13.80 4.73 7.79
CA VAL A 35 12.34 4.55 7.98
C VAL A 35 12.06 3.08 8.26
N LYS A 36 11.22 2.80 9.26
CA LYS A 36 10.76 1.43 9.56
C LYS A 36 9.75 0.99 8.51
N GLU A 37 9.89 -0.20 7.94
CA GLU A 37 8.84 -0.78 7.10
C GLU A 37 8.01 -1.79 7.90
N GLU A 38 6.70 -1.63 7.90
CA GLU A 38 5.77 -2.57 8.57
C GLU A 38 4.77 -3.16 7.59
N LYS A 39 4.68 -4.49 7.60
CA LYS A 39 3.75 -5.25 6.76
C LYS A 39 2.36 -5.24 7.40
N LEU A 40 1.37 -4.74 6.67
CA LEU A 40 -0.04 -4.90 6.98
C LEU A 40 -0.56 -6.26 6.53
N ASP A 41 -1.75 -6.62 7.01
CA ASP A 41 -2.47 -7.81 6.55
C ASP A 41 -2.55 -7.84 5.02
N PRO A 42 -2.30 -9.01 4.40
CA PRO A 42 -2.33 -9.15 2.96
C PRO A 42 -3.71 -8.79 2.41
N SER A 43 -3.74 -8.22 1.21
CA SER A 43 -5.03 -7.98 0.55
C SER A 43 -5.64 -9.30 0.11
N VAL A 44 -6.95 -9.41 0.29
CA VAL A 44 -7.78 -10.49 -0.29
C VAL A 44 -8.04 -10.25 -1.78
N HIS A 45 -7.83 -9.02 -2.26
CA HIS A 45 -8.07 -8.65 -3.64
C HIS A 45 -6.78 -8.57 -4.46
N MET A 46 -6.94 -8.57 -5.78
CA MET A 46 -5.84 -8.22 -6.70
C MET A 46 -5.57 -6.73 -6.65
N CYS A 47 -4.33 -6.31 -6.97
CA CYS A 47 -4.04 -4.89 -7.12
C CYS A 47 -4.82 -4.30 -8.30
N ALA A 48 -4.99 -2.98 -8.35
CA ALA A 48 -5.77 -2.32 -9.42
C ALA A 48 -5.31 -2.62 -10.86
N ARG A 49 -4.04 -3.03 -11.06
CA ARG A 49 -3.51 -3.47 -12.37
C ARG A 49 -3.94 -4.89 -12.75
N HIS A 50 -4.14 -5.76 -11.76
CA HIS A 50 -4.50 -7.16 -11.94
C HIS A 50 -5.97 -7.45 -11.56
N MET A 51 -6.69 -6.43 -11.11
CA MET A 51 -8.13 -6.50 -10.86
C MET A 51 -8.85 -6.36 -12.21
N VAL A 52 -9.59 -7.40 -12.60
CA VAL A 52 -10.46 -7.36 -13.78
C VAL A 52 -11.55 -6.32 -13.51
N LYS A 53 -11.63 -5.29 -14.33
CA LYS A 53 -12.65 -4.24 -14.18
C LYS A 53 -14.01 -4.83 -14.59
N PRO A 54 -15.05 -4.75 -13.75
CA PRO A 54 -16.40 -5.10 -14.18
C PRO A 54 -16.79 -4.22 -15.37
N GLY A 55 -17.24 -4.83 -16.47
CA GLY A 55 -17.67 -4.15 -17.70
C GLY A 55 -16.68 -4.13 -18.87
N LYS A 56 -15.46 -4.68 -18.74
CA LYS A 56 -14.54 -4.88 -19.90
C LYS A 56 -14.72 -6.22 -20.61
N ASP A 57 -15.41 -7.16 -19.99
CA ASP A 57 -15.77 -8.49 -20.52
C ASP A 57 -17.27 -8.60 -20.80
N GLU A 58 -17.93 -7.51 -21.21
CA GLU A 58 -19.22 -7.65 -21.88
C GLU A 58 -18.95 -8.25 -23.26
N MET A 59 -18.81 -9.57 -23.33
CA MET A 59 -19.01 -10.33 -24.57
C MET A 59 -20.42 -10.01 -25.04
N ARG A 60 -20.55 -9.04 -25.93
CA ARG A 60 -21.75 -8.86 -26.75
C ARG A 60 -21.87 -10.14 -27.60
N ARG A 61 -22.76 -11.01 -27.16
CA ARG A 61 -23.16 -12.22 -27.87
C ARG A 61 -24.09 -11.86 -29.03
#